data_AF-A0A9W8G507-F1
#
_entry.id   AF-A0A9W8G507-F1
#
_cell.length_a   1.000
_cell.length_b   1.000
_cell.length_c   1.000
_cell.angle_alpha   90.00
_cell.angle_beta   90.00
_cell.angle_gamma   90.00
#
_symmetry.space_group_name_H-M   'P 1'
#
loop_
_entity.id
_entity.type
_entity.pdbx_description
1 polymer ?
#
loop_
_entity_poly.entity_id
_entity_poly.type
_entity_poly.pdbx_seq_one_letter_code
_entity_poly.pdbx_strand_id
1 'polypeptide(L)'
;MSFFKTLASTAGAAVSIISSADYEIDWKEKAPRDAAIQHWPEVKKKADAALPLAGLRLTAEQKQKLDELLKGEGEFPDEPTEVLLDGLPDAIPPASLNRIIGSVVDDCMKNHKHDTVPAIPSGRN
;
A
#
# COMPACT_ATOMS: atom_id res chain seq x y z
N MET A 1 58.29 -18.11 -12.37
CA MET A 1 57.57 -16.82 -12.27
C MET A 1 56.09 -17.11 -12.39
N SER A 2 55.41 -17.17 -11.24
CA SER A 2 53.96 -17.28 -11.14
C SER A 2 53.35 -15.89 -11.22
N PHE A 3 52.26 -15.68 -11.96
CA PHE A 3 51.17 -14.76 -11.58
C PHE A 3 49.87 -15.17 -12.29
N PHE A 4 49.13 -16.07 -11.66
CA PHE A 4 47.69 -16.19 -11.87
C PHE A 4 47.01 -14.92 -11.34
N LYS A 5 46.10 -14.33 -12.11
CA LYS A 5 45.09 -13.43 -11.53
C LYS A 5 43.78 -13.53 -12.29
N THR A 6 43.02 -14.56 -11.91
CA THR A 6 41.58 -14.70 -12.10
C THR A 6 40.89 -13.49 -11.46
N LEU A 7 40.27 -12.62 -12.26
CA LEU A 7 39.31 -11.64 -11.77
C LEU A 7 37.92 -12.25 -11.90
N ALA A 8 37.52 -13.02 -10.89
CA ALA A 8 36.13 -13.36 -10.69
C ALA A 8 35.43 -12.09 -10.18
N SER A 9 34.63 -11.46 -11.05
CA SER A 9 33.66 -10.45 -10.65
C SER A 9 32.66 -11.09 -9.71
N THR A 10 32.92 -10.97 -8.41
CA THR A 10 31.93 -11.17 -7.36
C THR A 10 30.91 -10.04 -7.47
N ALA A 11 29.91 -10.23 -8.32
CA ALA A 11 28.66 -9.51 -8.22
C ALA A 11 27.97 -9.99 -6.93
N GLY A 12 28.26 -9.30 -5.82
CA GLY A 12 27.45 -9.41 -4.63
C GLY A 12 26.05 -8.96 -4.98
N ALA A 13 25.15 -9.91 -5.23
CA ALA A 13 23.72 -9.64 -5.17
C ALA A 13 23.44 -9.24 -3.72
N ALA A 14 23.33 -7.94 -3.48
CA ALA A 14 22.83 -7.41 -2.23
C ALA A 14 21.42 -7.98 -2.04
N VAL A 15 21.31 -9.02 -1.23
CA VAL A 15 20.06 -9.45 -0.65
C VAL A 15 19.71 -8.35 0.34
N SER A 16 19.05 -7.29 -0.15
CA SER A 16 18.33 -6.36 0.71
C SER A 16 17.27 -7.19 1.41
N ILE A 17 17.61 -7.64 2.61
CA ILE A 17 16.66 -8.11 3.60
C ILE A 17 15.74 -6.91 3.79
N ILE A 18 14.60 -6.93 3.09
CA ILE A 18 13.51 -5.99 3.36
C ILE A 18 13.12 -6.33 4.78
N SER A 19 13.69 -5.57 5.72
CA SER A 19 13.26 -5.54 7.10
C SER A 19 11.75 -5.47 7.03
N SER A 20 11.06 -6.42 7.66
CA SER A 20 9.63 -6.35 7.88
C SER A 20 9.39 -4.99 8.52
N ALA A 21 9.06 -4.00 7.71
CA ALA A 21 8.84 -2.66 8.17
C ALA A 21 7.49 -2.74 8.86
N ASP A 22 7.53 -2.80 10.19
CA ASP A 22 6.43 -2.33 11.02
C ASP A 22 6.27 -0.85 10.67
N TYR A 23 5.52 -0.60 9.60
CA TYR A 23 5.16 0.75 9.20
C TYR A 23 4.23 1.30 10.30
N GLU A 24 4.70 2.26 11.09
CA GLU A 24 3.83 3.01 12.00
C GLU A 24 2.98 4.01 11.19
N ILE A 25 2.09 3.49 10.36
CA ILE A 25 1.12 4.27 9.58
C ILE A 25 -0.15 4.37 10.43
N ASP A 26 -0.46 5.59 10.87
CA ASP A 26 -1.79 5.87 11.42
C ASP A 26 -2.78 6.09 10.27
N TRP A 27 -3.44 5.02 9.85
CA TRP A 27 -4.37 5.03 8.72
C TRP A 27 -5.60 5.94 8.92
N LYS A 28 -5.82 6.51 10.11
CA LYS A 28 -6.88 7.49 10.38
C LYS A 28 -6.45 8.93 10.09
N GLU A 29 -5.15 9.17 9.93
CA GLU A 29 -4.60 10.49 9.63
C GLU A 29 -4.84 10.91 8.17
N LYS A 30 -4.72 12.21 7.89
CA LYS A 30 -4.88 12.74 6.53
C LYS A 30 -3.74 12.31 5.60
N ALA A 31 -2.50 12.27 6.10
CA ALA A 31 -1.32 12.03 5.27
C ALA A 31 -1.33 10.66 4.56
N PRO A 32 -1.64 9.53 5.24
CA PRO A 32 -1.77 8.23 4.58
C PRO A 32 -2.89 8.16 3.55
N ARG A 33 -3.99 8.91 3.77
CA ARG A 33 -5.09 9.02 2.80
C ARG A 33 -4.66 9.77 1.55
N ASP A 34 -4.02 10.93 1.70
CA ASP A 34 -3.52 11.71 0.57
C ASP A 34 -2.50 10.90 -0.26
N ALA A 35 -1.59 10.19 0.41
CA ALA A 35 -0.62 9.31 -0.21
C ALA A 35 -1.28 8.16 -0.97
N ALA A 36 -2.31 7.53 -0.39
CA ALA A 36 -3.07 6.46 -1.04
C ALA A 36 -3.82 6.97 -2.28
N ILE A 37 -4.36 8.19 -2.25
CA ILE A 37 -4.99 8.83 -3.41
C ILE A 37 -3.96 9.09 -4.51
N GLN A 38 -2.82 9.69 -4.16
CA GLN A 38 -1.78 10.04 -5.12
C GLN A 38 -1.21 8.81 -5.85
N HIS A 39 -1.11 7.68 -5.14
CA HIS A 39 -0.61 6.41 -5.68
C HIS A 39 -1.71 5.37 -5.88
N TRP A 40 -2.95 5.80 -6.08
CA TRP A 40 -4.10 4.90 -6.17
C TRP A 40 -3.93 3.74 -7.16
N PRO A 41 -3.37 3.93 -8.37
CA PRO A 41 -3.17 2.81 -9.31
C PRO A 41 -2.27 1.69 -8.74
N GLU A 42 -1.23 2.05 -7.99
CA GLU A 42 -0.34 1.08 -7.34
C GLU A 42 -0.97 0.46 -6.10
N VAL A 43 -1.71 1.26 -5.34
CA VAL A 43 -2.49 0.82 -4.17
C VAL A 43 -3.55 -0.20 -4.60
N LYS A 44 -4.38 0.13 -5.59
CA LYS A 44 -5.41 -0.74 -6.20
C LYS A 44 -4.78 -2.06 -6.63
N LYS A 45 -3.71 -2.02 -7.42
CA LYS A 45 -3.03 -3.23 -7.92
C LYS A 45 -2.58 -4.17 -6.80
N LYS A 46 -1.99 -3.63 -5.72
CA LYS A 46 -1.54 -4.42 -4.57
C LYS A 46 -2.72 -4.95 -3.76
N ALA A 47 -3.75 -4.14 -3.58
CA ALA A 47 -4.94 -4.48 -2.81
C ALA A 47 -5.79 -5.55 -3.52
N ASP A 48 -6.04 -5.41 -4.83
CA ASP A 48 -6.74 -6.39 -5.66
C ASP A 48 -6.05 -7.76 -5.64
N ALA A 49 -4.71 -7.77 -5.76
CA ALA A 49 -3.94 -9.01 -5.65
C ALA A 49 -4.04 -9.67 -4.26
N ALA A 50 -4.36 -8.89 -3.22
CA ALA A 50 -4.52 -9.37 -1.86
C ALA A 50 -5.97 -9.78 -1.51
N LEU A 51 -6.99 -9.32 -2.25
CA LEU A 51 -8.40 -9.63 -1.99
C LEU A 51 -8.71 -11.13 -1.89
N PRO A 52 -8.19 -12.01 -2.78
CA PRO A 52 -8.42 -13.46 -2.65
C PRO A 52 -7.86 -14.05 -1.35
N LEU A 53 -6.80 -13.44 -0.81
CA LEU A 53 -6.16 -13.86 0.45
C LEU A 53 -6.78 -13.18 1.68
N ALA A 54 -7.45 -12.04 1.50
CA ALA A 54 -8.11 -11.30 2.57
C ALA A 54 -9.22 -12.15 3.21
N GLY A 55 -10.00 -12.88 2.40
CA GLY A 55 -11.05 -13.78 2.89
C GLY A 55 -10.58 -14.90 3.81
N LEU A 56 -9.28 -15.23 3.83
CA LEU A 56 -8.69 -16.23 4.72
C LEU A 56 -8.17 -15.64 6.04
N ARG A 57 -8.02 -14.31 6.11
CA ARG A 57 -7.40 -13.60 7.24
C ARG A 57 -8.34 -12.65 7.97
N LEU A 58 -9.40 -12.20 7.31
CA LEU A 58 -10.41 -11.32 7.87
C LEU A 58 -11.48 -12.12 8.63
N THR A 59 -12.01 -11.53 9.71
CA THR A 59 -13.22 -12.06 10.36
C THR A 59 -14.43 -11.90 9.44
N ALA A 60 -15.52 -12.61 9.74
CA ALA A 60 -16.77 -12.48 8.97
C ALA A 60 -17.28 -11.02 8.94
N GLU A 61 -17.20 -10.30 10.06
CA GLU A 61 -17.58 -8.88 10.16
C GLU A 61 -16.67 -7.97 9.33
N GLN A 62 -15.36 -8.20 9.35
CA GLN A 62 -14.40 -7.45 8.55
C GLN A 62 -14.59 -7.69 7.06
N LYS A 63 -14.83 -8.94 6.68
CA LYS A 63 -15.13 -9.32 5.31
C LYS A 63 -16.43 -8.66 4.84
N GLN A 64 -17.47 -8.67 5.66
CA GLN A 64 -18.73 -8.01 5.32
C GLN A 64 -18.53 -6.51 5.11
N LYS A 65 -17.80 -5.83 6.00
CA LYS A 65 -17.46 -4.40 5.82
C LYS A 65 -16.67 -4.16 4.54
N LEU A 66 -15.71 -5.02 4.22
CA LEU A 66 -14.94 -4.92 2.99
C LEU A 66 -15.84 -5.10 1.76
N ASP A 67 -16.71 -6.11 1.76
CA ASP A 67 -17.66 -6.36 0.66
C ASP A 67 -18.65 -5.18 0.50
N GLU A 68 -19.10 -4.57 1.60
CA GLU A 68 -19.94 -3.36 1.59
C GLU A 68 -19.21 -2.15 0.98
N LEU A 69 -17.94 -1.93 1.34
CA LEU A 69 -17.11 -0.86 0.78
C LEU A 69 -16.82 -1.05 -0.71
N LEU A 70 -16.60 -2.30 -1.12
CA LEU A 70 -16.37 -2.67 -2.51
C LEU A 70 -17.67 -2.85 -3.32
N LYS A 71 -18.84 -2.62 -2.70
CA LYS A 71 -20.17 -2.83 -3.30
C LYS A 71 -20.34 -4.24 -3.90
N GLY A 72 -19.60 -5.23 -3.40
CA GLY A 72 -19.60 -6.61 -3.89
C GLY A 72 -18.85 -6.84 -5.21
N GLU A 73 -18.11 -5.87 -5.75
CA GLU A 73 -17.43 -6.02 -7.05
C GLU A 73 -16.19 -6.92 -7.00
N GLY A 74 -15.70 -7.28 -5.81
CA GLY A 74 -14.54 -8.18 -5.65
C GLY A 74 -13.21 -7.59 -6.13
N GLU A 75 -13.22 -6.30 -6.48
CA GLU A 75 -12.08 -5.46 -6.80
C GLU A 75 -12.27 -4.06 -6.22
N PHE A 76 -11.16 -3.36 -5.99
CA PHE A 76 -11.17 -1.94 -5.64
C PHE A 76 -11.60 -1.10 -6.86
N PRO A 77 -12.32 0.03 -6.65
CA PRO A 77 -12.75 0.89 -7.75
C PRO A 77 -11.55 1.56 -8.45
N ASP A 78 -11.75 1.97 -9.70
CA ASP A 78 -10.72 2.66 -10.50
C ASP A 78 -10.28 3.99 -9.89
N GLU A 79 -11.18 4.66 -9.16
CA GLU A 79 -10.90 5.89 -8.41
C GLU A 79 -11.19 5.70 -6.92
N PRO A 80 -10.36 6.25 -6.03
CA PRO A 80 -10.62 6.16 -4.60
C PRO A 80 -11.80 7.04 -4.24
N THR A 81 -12.62 6.59 -3.29
CA THR A 81 -13.67 7.41 -2.67
C THR A 81 -13.33 7.67 -1.21
N GLU A 82 -13.79 8.79 -0.66
CA GLU A 82 -13.56 9.11 0.76
C GLU A 82 -14.14 8.03 1.67
N VAL A 83 -15.33 7.51 1.36
CA VAL A 83 -15.97 6.42 2.11
C VAL A 83 -15.10 5.16 2.14
N LEU A 84 -14.48 4.81 1.01
CA LEU A 84 -13.58 3.66 0.93
C LEU A 84 -12.32 3.90 1.76
N LEU A 85 -11.67 5.05 1.61
CA LEU A 85 -10.43 5.36 2.32
C LEU A 85 -10.64 5.44 3.84
N ASP A 86 -11.75 6.01 4.28
CA ASP A 86 -12.07 6.14 5.70
C ASP A 86 -12.54 4.82 6.32
N GLY A 87 -13.22 3.96 5.53
CA GLY A 87 -13.71 2.66 5.99
C GLY A 87 -12.67 1.54 5.97
N LEU A 88 -11.61 1.67 5.16
CA LEU A 88 -10.58 0.64 5.01
C LEU A 88 -9.90 0.20 6.32
N PRO A 89 -9.53 1.11 7.26
CA PRO A 89 -8.92 0.73 8.53
C PRO A 89 -9.84 -0.08 9.46
N ASP A 90 -11.15 0.06 9.29
CA ASP A 90 -12.16 -0.69 10.06
C ASP A 90 -12.50 -2.05 9.40
N ALA A 91 -12.32 -2.16 8.08
CA ALA A 91 -12.53 -3.39 7.32
C ALA A 91 -11.27 -4.29 7.28
N ILE A 92 -10.08 -3.69 7.21
CA ILE A 92 -8.80 -4.38 7.12
C ILE A 92 -7.91 -3.93 8.28
N PRO A 93 -7.43 -4.85 9.14
CA PRO A 93 -6.53 -4.50 10.23
C PRO A 93 -5.31 -3.70 9.76
N PRO A 94 -4.86 -2.68 10.51
CA PRO A 94 -3.68 -1.87 10.16
C PRO A 94 -2.44 -2.70 9.79
N ALA A 95 -2.17 -3.80 10.50
CA ALA A 95 -1.06 -4.70 10.18
C ALA A 95 -1.17 -5.34 8.77
N SER A 96 -2.40 -5.63 8.33
CA SER A 96 -2.65 -6.14 6.97
C SER A 96 -2.52 -5.03 5.93
N LEU A 97 -3.03 -3.82 6.20
CA LEU A 97 -2.83 -2.66 5.33
C LEU A 97 -1.35 -2.34 5.15
N ASN A 98 -0.58 -2.31 6.24
CA ASN A 98 0.86 -2.12 6.23
C ASN A 98 1.59 -3.14 5.35
N ARG A 99 1.16 -4.41 5.41
CA ARG A 99 1.76 -5.48 4.61
C ARG A 99 1.40 -5.39 3.13
N ILE A 100 0.20 -4.94 2.81
CA ILE A 100 -0.31 -4.92 1.43
C ILE A 100 0.15 -3.65 0.70
N ILE A 101 -0.12 -2.49 1.30
CA ILE A 101 0.08 -1.16 0.70
C ILE A 101 0.98 -0.24 1.51
N GLY A 102 1.41 -0.64 2.72
CA GLY A 102 2.21 0.20 3.59
C GLY A 102 3.48 0.72 2.95
N SER A 103 4.20 -0.09 2.17
CA SER A 103 5.37 0.35 1.39
C SER A 103 5.12 1.56 0.49
N VAL A 104 4.02 1.55 -0.28
CA VAL A 104 3.68 2.64 -1.22
C VAL A 104 3.35 3.91 -0.46
N VAL A 105 2.55 3.78 0.61
CA VAL A 105 2.09 4.91 1.41
C VAL A 105 3.23 5.51 2.25
N ASP A 106 4.05 4.67 2.86
CA ASP A 106 5.22 5.08 3.63
C ASP A 106 6.28 5.74 2.74
N ASP A 107 6.58 5.18 1.57
CA ASP A 107 7.50 5.79 0.61
C ASP A 107 6.99 7.16 0.14
N CYS A 108 5.69 7.30 -0.12
CA CYS A 108 5.07 8.57 -0.46
C CYS A 108 5.28 9.60 0.67
N MET A 109 4.89 9.25 1.89
CA MET A 109 5.04 10.12 3.08
C MET A 109 6.49 10.51 3.37
N LYS A 110 7.45 9.60 3.17
CA LYS A 110 8.89 9.86 3.39
C LYS A 110 9.52 10.70 2.28
N ASN A 111 9.04 10.59 1.05
CA ASN A 111 9.55 11.34 -0.11
C ASN A 111 8.90 12.73 -0.29
N HIS A 112 7.88 13.09 0.50
CA HIS A 112 7.25 14.42 0.52
C HIS A 112 8.13 15.59 0.99
N LYS A 113 9.46 15.43 1.10
CA LYS A 113 10.36 16.59 1.14
C LYS A 113 10.56 17.27 -0.21
N HIS A 114 10.05 16.72 -1.32
CA HIS A 114 10.32 17.31 -2.64
C HIS A 114 9.14 17.56 -3.59
N ASP A 115 7.96 16.94 -3.41
CA ASP A 115 6.89 17.10 -4.40
C ASP A 115 5.56 17.55 -3.78
N THR A 116 5.06 18.63 -4.37
CA THR A 116 3.85 19.36 -4.02
C THR A 116 2.63 18.49 -4.31
N VAL A 117 1.76 18.28 -3.32
CA VAL A 117 0.51 17.51 -3.48
C VAL A 117 -0.42 18.22 -4.47
N PRO A 118 -0.90 17.57 -5.55
CA PRO A 118 -1.93 18.15 -6.41
C PRO A 118 -3.27 18.21 -5.66
N ALA A 119 -3.96 19.35 -5.77
CA ALA A 119 -5.24 19.58 -5.12
C ALA A 119 -6.30 18.59 -5.62
N ILE A 120 -7.01 17.95 -4.69
CA ILE A 120 -8.22 17.16 -4.97
C ILE A 120 -9.24 18.12 -5.59
N PRO A 121 -9.80 17.84 -6.78
CA PRO A 121 -10.85 18.67 -7.35
C PRO A 121 -12.12 18.54 -6.50
N SER A 122 -12.35 19.51 -5.60
CA SER A 122 -13.67 19.68 -4.97
C SER A 122 -14.70 19.96 -6.05
N GLY A 123 -15.60 19.00 -6.26
CA GLY A 123 -16.75 19.17 -7.13
C GLY A 123 -17.54 20.42 -6.74
N ARG A 124 -17.67 21.34 -7.71
CA ARG A 124 -18.65 22.42 -7.68
C ARG A 124 -20.05 21.80 -7.71
N ASN A 125 -20.86 22.10 -6.69
CA ASN A 125 -22.30 22.14 -6.83
C ASN A 125 -22.73 23.61 -6.90
#